data_AF-A0A926ZGN8-F1
#
_entry.id   AF-A0A926ZGN8-F1
#
_cell.length_a   1.000
_cell.length_b   1.000
_cell.length_c   1.000
_cell.angle_alpha   90.00
_cell.angle_beta   90.00
_cell.angle_gamma   90.00
#
_symmetry.space_group_name_H-M   'P 1'
#
loop_
_entity.id
_entity.type
_entity.pdbx_description
1 polymer ?
#
loop_
_entity_poly.entity_id
_entity_poly.type
_entity_poly.pdbx_seq_one_letter_code
_entity_poly.pdbx_strand_id
1 'polypeptide(L)'
;MLSIELSDYPLAICQAAQTIAEIDYELSAMRQLINAFEGRADMLVAANLKLKNESQRRAHRFQLLQFNQEYQKALDLVMQLNTEKTNAIAHLEYLRNQFAVAKLEARLALAQQLAGLETRELIGF
;
A
#
# COMPACT_ATOMS: atom_id res chain seq x y z
N MET A 1 -23.14 -12.34 -5.94
CA MET A 1 -22.08 -11.30 -5.80
C MET A 1 -22.77 -10.06 -5.27
N LEU A 2 -22.39 -9.55 -4.10
CA LEU A 2 -22.96 -8.31 -3.55
C LEU A 2 -22.56 -7.16 -4.47
N SER A 3 -23.53 -6.55 -5.16
CA SER A 3 -23.30 -5.40 -6.03
C SER A 3 -23.22 -4.14 -5.16
N ILE A 4 -22.03 -3.53 -5.11
CA ILE A 4 -21.84 -2.19 -4.54
C ILE A 4 -22.64 -1.19 -5.39
N GLU A 5 -23.43 -0.31 -4.75
CA GLU A 5 -24.17 0.71 -5.48
C GLU A 5 -23.21 1.80 -5.98
N LEU A 6 -23.57 2.46 -7.09
CA LEU A 6 -22.74 3.51 -7.71
C LEU A 6 -22.37 4.65 -6.73
N SER A 7 -23.23 4.91 -5.75
CA SER A 7 -23.03 5.91 -4.68
C SER A 7 -21.98 5.53 -3.65
N ASP A 8 -21.67 4.24 -3.50
CA ASP A 8 -20.81 3.73 -2.43
C ASP A 8 -19.33 3.70 -2.84
N TYR A 9 -19.06 3.64 -4.15
CA TYR A 9 -17.69 3.62 -4.70
C TYR A 9 -16.81 4.78 -4.22
N PRO A 10 -17.26 6.05 -4.19
CA PRO A 10 -16.43 7.15 -3.70
C PRO A 10 -15.93 6.93 -2.26
N LEU A 11 -16.80 6.45 -1.36
CA LEU A 11 -16.42 6.16 0.02
C LEU A 11 -15.47 4.98 0.09
N ALA A 12 -15.76 3.88 -0.62
CA ALA A 12 -14.91 2.70 -0.65
C ALA A 12 -13.51 2.99 -1.22
N ILE A 13 -13.42 3.78 -2.30
CA ILE A 13 -12.15 4.23 -2.89
C ILE A 13 -11.37 5.11 -1.91
N CYS A 14 -12.06 6.02 -1.21
CA CYS A 14 -11.44 6.87 -0.20
C CYS A 14 -10.85 6.04 0.96
N GLN A 15 -11.61 5.07 1.47
CA GLN A 15 -11.15 4.17 2.52
C GLN A 15 -9.95 3.32 2.08
N ALA A 16 -10.01 2.74 0.88
CA ALA A 16 -8.88 1.98 0.33
C ALA A 16 -7.62 2.84 0.15
N ALA A 17 -7.77 4.09 -0.29
CA ALA A 17 -6.64 5.03 -0.38
C ALA A 17 -6.08 5.41 1.00
N GLN A 18 -6.95 5.57 2.00
CA GLN A 18 -6.56 5.85 3.38
C GLN A 18 -5.75 4.71 3.98
N THR A 19 -6.14 3.45 3.73
CA THR A 19 -5.38 2.27 4.18
C THR A 19 -3.95 2.25 3.62
N ILE A 20 -3.75 2.65 2.35
CA ILE A 20 -2.41 2.76 1.78
C ILE A 20 -1.58 3.83 2.52
N ALA A 21 -2.21 4.96 2.87
CA ALA A 21 -1.54 6.04 3.59
C ALA A 21 -1.13 5.63 5.01
N GLU A 22 -1.96 4.84 5.69
CA GLU A 22 -1.66 4.28 7.02
C GLU A 22 -0.46 3.31 6.96
N ILE A 23 -0.45 2.40 5.98
CA ILE A 23 0.69 1.50 5.76
C ILE A 23 1.97 2.28 5.44
N ASP A 24 1.87 3.36 4.66
CA ASP A 24 3.02 4.22 4.36
C ASP A 24 3.57 4.95 5.58
N TYR A 25 2.68 5.38 6.48
CA TYR A 25 3.08 5.95 7.76
C TYR A 25 3.84 4.93 8.61
N GLU A 26 3.32 3.71 8.74
CA GLU A 26 3.97 2.64 9.51
C GLU A 26 5.32 2.23 8.91
N LEU A 27 5.41 2.11 7.57
CA LEU A 27 6.67 1.86 6.87
C LEU A 27 7.72 2.94 7.17
N SER A 28 7.31 4.21 7.19
CA SER A 28 8.20 5.33 7.52
C SER A 28 8.70 5.22 8.96
N ALA A 29 7.82 4.93 9.92
CA ALA A 29 8.18 4.74 11.32
C ALA A 29 9.16 3.57 11.50
N MET A 30 8.92 2.43 10.84
CA MET A 30 9.82 1.28 10.90
C MET A 30 11.19 1.55 10.28
N ARG A 31 11.26 2.30 9.17
CA ARG A 31 12.53 2.72 8.58
C ARG A 31 13.34 3.61 9.52
N GLN A 32 12.69 4.52 10.24
CA GLN A 32 13.37 5.34 11.25
C GLN A 32 13.92 4.48 12.39
N LEU A 33 13.15 3.47 12.84
CA LEU A 33 13.58 2.54 13.88
C LEU A 33 14.80 1.71 13.44
N ILE A 34 14.77 1.17 12.22
CA ILE A 34 15.89 0.44 11.59
C ILE A 34 17.14 1.33 11.55
N ASN A 35 17.01 2.57 11.06
CA ASN A 35 18.11 3.53 11.01
C ASN A 35 18.69 3.82 12.41
N ALA A 36 17.86 3.88 13.45
CA ALA A 36 18.32 4.08 14.81
C ALA A 36 19.15 2.88 15.33
N PHE A 37 18.73 1.65 15.02
CA PHE A 37 19.51 0.44 15.35
C PHE A 37 20.84 0.41 14.61
N GLU A 38 20.83 0.73 13.33
CA GLU A 38 22.03 0.79 12.50
C GLU A 38 23.01 1.86 12.97
N GLY A 39 22.53 3.07 13.25
CA GLY A 39 23.35 4.14 13.81
C GLY A 39 23.94 3.77 15.17
N ARG A 40 23.19 3.05 16.03
CA ARG A 40 23.73 2.52 17.28
C ARG A 40 24.83 1.48 17.04
N ALA A 41 24.65 0.56 16.09
CA ALA A 41 25.67 -0.42 15.75
C ALA A 41 26.95 0.27 15.22
N ASP A 42 26.80 1.30 14.40
CA ASP A 42 27.91 2.08 13.86
C ASP A 42 28.69 2.80 14.96
N MET A 43 28.01 3.42 15.93
CA MET A 43 28.65 4.03 17.10
C MET A 43 29.45 3.00 17.93
N LEU A 44 28.89 1.82 18.16
CA LEU A 44 29.56 0.76 18.92
C LEU A 44 30.81 0.23 18.21
N VAL A 45 30.74 0.10 16.88
CA VAL A 45 31.88 -0.33 16.06
C VAL A 45 32.96 0.74 16.03
N ALA A 46 32.59 2.01 15.88
CA ALA A 46 33.51 3.14 15.87
C ALA A 46 34.25 3.31 17.22
N ALA A 47 33.56 3.07 18.34
CA ALA A 47 34.14 3.14 19.67
C ALA A 47 35.07 1.95 19.99
N ASN A 48 35.04 0.86 19.21
CA ASN A 48 35.81 -0.35 19.48
C ASN A 48 37.23 -0.25 18.92
N LEU A 49 38.16 0.20 19.77
CA LEU A 49 39.59 0.35 19.46
C LEU A 49 40.31 -0.97 19.11
N LYS A 50 39.70 -2.14 19.37
CA LYS A 50 40.30 -3.45 19.04
C LYS A 50 40.14 -3.82 17.56
N LEU A 51 39.23 -3.16 16.84
CA LEU A 51 38.98 -3.41 15.42
C LEU A 51 40.01 -2.66 14.57
N LYS A 52 40.97 -3.39 14.00
CA LYS A 52 42.15 -2.84 13.32
C LYS A 52 41.92 -2.50 11.86
N ASN A 53 40.88 -3.06 11.25
CA ASN A 53 40.59 -2.87 9.83
C ASN A 53 39.08 -2.84 9.53
N GLU A 54 38.75 -2.43 8.30
CA GLU A 54 37.37 -2.28 7.86
C GLU A 54 36.60 -3.59 7.78
N SER A 55 37.27 -4.69 7.44
CA SER A 55 36.64 -6.02 7.42
C SER A 55 36.19 -6.46 8.83
N GLN A 56 37.00 -6.20 9.85
CA GLN A 56 36.65 -6.45 11.25
C GLN A 56 35.50 -5.55 11.71
N ARG A 57 35.49 -4.27 11.31
CA ARG A 57 34.39 -3.34 11.61
C ARG A 57 33.06 -3.79 11.00
N ARG A 58 33.05 -4.17 9.72
CA ARG A 58 31.86 -4.69 9.05
C ARG A 58 31.37 -6.00 9.66
N ALA A 59 32.27 -6.93 9.97
CA ALA A 59 31.91 -8.20 10.62
C ALA A 59 31.29 -7.98 12.01
N HIS A 60 31.85 -7.06 12.80
CA HIS A 60 31.32 -6.73 14.12
C HIS A 60 29.96 -6.01 14.03
N ARG A 61 29.80 -5.06 13.10
CA ARG A 61 28.51 -4.41 12.83
C ARG A 61 27.44 -5.45 12.48
N PHE A 62 27.79 -6.36 11.57
CA PHE A 62 26.90 -7.44 11.16
C PHE A 62 26.48 -8.30 12.36
N GLN A 63 27.43 -8.71 13.21
CA GLN A 63 27.09 -9.48 14.42
C GLN A 63 26.13 -8.71 15.36
N LEU A 64 26.40 -7.43 15.61
CA LEU A 64 25.53 -6.61 16.47
C LEU A 64 24.09 -6.54 15.97
N LEU A 65 23.90 -6.43 14.66
CA LEU A 65 22.57 -6.35 14.03
C LEU A 65 21.91 -7.73 13.88
N GLN A 66 22.68 -8.77 13.55
CA GLN A 66 22.19 -10.14 13.35
C GLN A 66 21.59 -10.70 14.63
N PHE A 67 22.18 -10.40 15.80
CA PHE A 67 21.70 -10.88 17.09
C PHE A 67 20.72 -9.93 17.79
N ASN A 68 20.44 -8.77 17.20
CA ASN A 68 19.43 -7.86 17.72
C ASN A 68 18.04 -8.30 17.24
N GLN A 69 17.28 -8.96 18.13
CA GLN A 69 15.95 -9.49 17.82
C GLN A 69 14.96 -8.40 17.39
N GLU A 70 15.03 -7.20 17.98
CA GLU A 70 14.12 -6.10 17.64
C GLU A 70 14.45 -5.51 16.26
N TYR A 71 15.72 -5.49 15.87
CA TYR A 71 16.12 -5.12 14.50
C TYR A 71 15.61 -6.15 13.48
N GLN A 72 15.75 -7.45 13.76
CA GLN A 72 15.24 -8.50 12.87
C GLN A 72 13.72 -8.42 12.71
N LYS A 73 12.98 -8.27 13.83
CA LYS A 73 11.53 -8.05 13.79
C LYS A 73 11.13 -6.82 12.98
N ALA A 74 11.87 -5.72 13.10
CA ALA A 74 11.59 -4.50 12.32
C ALA A 74 11.80 -4.75 10.82
N LEU A 75 12.83 -5.50 10.42
CA LEU A 75 13.05 -5.90 9.03
C LEU A 75 11.91 -6.79 8.50
N ASP A 76 11.50 -7.79 9.28
CA ASP A 76 10.39 -8.68 8.93
C ASP A 76 9.08 -7.91 8.76
N LEU A 77 8.79 -6.99 9.68
CA LEU A 77 7.59 -6.16 9.63
C LEU A 77 7.61 -5.22 8.41
N VAL A 78 8.75 -4.64 8.05
CA VAL A 78 8.87 -3.87 6.81
C VAL A 78 8.58 -4.75 5.58
N MET A 79 9.03 -5.99 5.54
CA MET A 79 8.73 -6.91 4.44
C MET A 79 7.23 -7.21 4.35
N GLN A 80 6.58 -7.45 5.50
CA GLN A 80 5.13 -7.67 5.59
C GLN A 80 4.35 -6.44 5.12
N LEU A 81 4.66 -5.26 5.66
CA LEU A 81 3.99 -4.01 5.30
C LEU A 81 4.15 -3.66 3.81
N ASN A 82 5.29 -3.96 3.18
CA ASN A 82 5.44 -3.76 1.73
C ASN A 82 4.50 -4.68 0.91
N THR A 83 4.29 -5.90 1.39
CA THR A 83 3.36 -6.86 0.77
C THR A 83 1.92 -6.39 0.95
N GLU A 84 1.56 -5.98 2.17
CA GLU A 84 0.25 -5.41 2.48
C GLU A 84 -0.03 -4.16 1.66
N LYS A 85 0.95 -3.25 1.52
CA LYS A 85 0.85 -2.07 0.66
C LYS A 85 0.53 -2.45 -0.78
N THR A 86 1.25 -3.43 -1.32
CA THR A 86 1.06 -3.89 -2.70
C THR A 86 -0.36 -4.44 -2.90
N ASN A 87 -0.86 -5.21 -1.93
CA ASN A 87 -2.22 -5.73 -1.94
C ASN A 87 -3.27 -4.62 -1.83
N ALA A 88 -3.05 -3.63 -0.96
CA ALA A 88 -3.94 -2.48 -0.80
C ALA A 88 -4.01 -1.62 -2.07
N ILE A 89 -2.89 -1.42 -2.76
CA ILE A 89 -2.85 -0.76 -4.07
C ILE A 89 -3.67 -1.55 -5.10
N ALA A 90 -3.47 -2.87 -5.18
CA ALA A 90 -4.23 -3.71 -6.09
C ALA A 90 -5.75 -3.63 -5.80
N HIS A 91 -6.14 -3.57 -4.52
CA HIS A 91 -7.54 -3.42 -4.11
C HIS A 91 -8.12 -2.05 -4.52
N LEU A 92 -7.39 -0.96 -4.30
CA LEU A 92 -7.80 0.37 -4.74
C LEU A 92 -8.01 0.43 -6.26
N GLU A 93 -7.09 -0.12 -7.03
CA GLU A 93 -7.21 -0.17 -8.49
C GLU A 93 -8.38 -1.06 -8.94
N TYR A 94 -8.63 -2.15 -8.24
CA TYR A 94 -9.82 -2.97 -8.47
C TYR A 94 -11.12 -2.17 -8.28
N LEU A 95 -11.25 -1.43 -7.18
CA LEU A 95 -12.43 -0.57 -6.93
C LEU A 95 -12.60 0.52 -7.99
N ARG A 96 -11.50 1.15 -8.41
CA ARG A 96 -11.51 2.17 -9.48
C ARG A 96 -11.99 1.58 -10.82
N ASN A 97 -11.51 0.38 -11.16
CA ASN A 97 -11.92 -0.32 -12.38
C ASN A 97 -13.39 -0.73 -12.32
N GLN A 98 -13.85 -1.28 -11.20
CA GLN A 98 -15.27 -1.61 -11.00
C GLN A 98 -16.16 -0.37 -11.13
N PHE A 99 -15.76 0.75 -10.53
CA PHE A 99 -16.51 2.00 -10.64
C PHE A 99 -16.58 2.50 -12.09
N ALA A 100 -15.49 2.39 -12.84
CA ALA A 100 -15.46 2.76 -14.26
C ALA A 100 -16.42 1.90 -15.09
N VAL A 101 -16.43 0.58 -14.87
CA VAL A 101 -17.37 -0.35 -15.53
C VAL A 101 -18.80 0.01 -15.17
N ALA A 102 -19.13 0.16 -13.89
CA ALA A 102 -20.48 0.52 -13.43
C ALA A 102 -20.97 1.84 -14.04
N LYS A 103 -20.09 2.84 -14.19
CA LYS A 103 -20.40 4.11 -14.87
C LYS A 103 -20.74 3.92 -16.35
N LEU A 104 -20.01 3.05 -17.05
CA LEU A 104 -20.26 2.78 -18.47
C LEU A 104 -21.59 2.03 -18.65
N GLU A 105 -21.87 1.04 -17.80
CA GLU A 105 -23.13 0.29 -17.80
C GLU A 105 -24.33 1.21 -17.53
N ALA A 106 -24.23 2.10 -16.54
CA ALA A 106 -25.28 3.07 -16.24
C ALA A 106 -25.53 4.03 -17.41
N ARG A 107 -24.47 4.51 -18.08
CA ARG A 107 -24.60 5.36 -19.27
C ARG A 107 -25.24 4.62 -20.44
N LEU A 108 -24.87 3.36 -20.66
CA LEU A 108 -25.46 2.53 -21.71
C LEU A 108 -26.97 2.32 -21.44
N ALA A 109 -27.34 2.04 -20.19
CA ALA A 109 -28.73 1.88 -19.79
C ALA A 109 -29.54 3.17 -20.04
N LEU A 110 -28.99 4.34 -19.67
CA LEU A 110 -29.62 5.63 -19.97
C LEU A 110 -29.78 5.87 -21.48
N ALA A 111 -28.75 5.57 -22.28
CA ALA A 111 -28.81 5.73 -23.73
C ALA A 111 -29.86 4.81 -24.38
N GLN A 112 -29.97 3.55 -23.92
CA GLN A 112 -30.99 2.62 -24.39
C GLN A 112 -32.41 3.06 -24.02
N GLN A 113 -32.59 3.61 -22.81
CA GLN A 113 -33.87 4.18 -22.39
C GLN A 113 -34.27 5.37 -23.27
N LEU A 114 -33.34 6.29 -23.55
CA LEU A 114 -33.59 7.44 -24.43
C LEU A 114 -33.94 7.01 -25.86
N ALA A 115 -33.18 6.10 -26.46
CA ALA A 115 -33.47 5.58 -27.80
C ALA A 115 -34.84 4.86 -27.88
N GLY A 116 -35.21 4.14 -26.82
CA GLY A 116 -36.52 3.48 -26.70
C GLY A 116 -37.70 4.45 -26.51
N LEU A 117 -37.46 5.60 -25.91
CA LEU A 117 -38.45 6.68 -25.78
C LEU A 117 -38.68 7.38 -27.12
N GLU A 118 -37.60 7.73 -27.84
CA GLU A 118 -37.69 8.34 -29.18
C GLU A 118 -38.44 7.45 -30.19
N THR A 119 -38.22 6.12 -30.15
CA THR A 119 -38.96 5.19 -31.02
C THR A 119 -40.44 5.07 -30.66
N ARG A 120 -40.83 5.22 -29.39
CA ARG A 120 -42.24 5.25 -28.98
C ARG A 120 -42.94 6.55 -29.38
N GLU A 121 -42.25 7.68 -29.30
CA GLU A 121 -42.78 8.97 -29.77
C GLU A 121 -42.99 8.99 -31.30
N LEU A 122 -42.15 8.28 -32.06
CA LEU A 122 -42.27 8.17 -33.53
C LEU A 122 -43.40 7.23 -34.01
N ILE A 123 -43.86 6.28 -33.19
CA ILE A 123 -44.93 5.33 -33.52
C ILE A 123 -46.31 5.83 -33.03
N GLY A 124 -46.36 6.96 -32.32
CA GLY A 124 -47.59 7.61 -31.87
C GLY A 124 -48.28 8.44 -32.96
N PHE A 125 -48.71 7.80 -34.06
CA PHE A 125 -49.75 8.30 -34.99
C PHE A 125 -50.56 7.13 -35.56
#